data_AF-A0A734FVF8-F1
#
_entry.id   AF-A0A734FVF8-F1
#
_cell.length_a   1.000
_cell.length_b   1.000
_cell.length_c   1.000
_cell.angle_alpha   90.00
_cell.angle_beta   90.00
_cell.angle_gamma   90.00
#
_symmetry.space_group_name_H-M   'P 1'
#
loop_
_entity.id
_entity.type
_entity.pdbx_description
1 polymer ?
#
loop_
_entity_poly.entity_id
_entity_poly.type
_entity_poly.pdbx_seq_one_letter_code
_entity_poly.pdbx_strand_id
1 'polypeptide(L)' 'MAVIQTPPLTPYQRALLRLLPDGLAWNKAPDSVLAKLCLGLSQSTARVDWTGQQLLNERFPDQSRLLLADWERFLGL' A
#
# COMPACT_ATOMS: atom_id res chain seq x y z
N MET A 1 -32.31 4.90 16.84
CA MET A 1 -31.60 4.75 15.54
C MET A 1 -30.11 4.76 15.85
N ALA A 2 -29.40 3.66 15.64
CA ALA A 2 -27.94 3.61 15.83
C ALA A 2 -27.25 4.21 14.60
N VAL A 3 -26.41 5.23 14.81
CA VAL A 3 -25.55 5.77 13.76
C VAL A 3 -24.47 4.73 13.49
N ILE A 4 -24.53 4.09 12.31
CA ILE A 4 -23.45 3.23 11.82
C ILE A 4 -22.25 4.14 11.54
N GLN A 5 -21.25 4.13 12.41
CA GLN A 5 -19.99 4.83 12.15
C GLN A 5 -19.21 4.07 11.09
N THR A 6 -19.07 4.66 9.90
CA THR A 6 -18.23 4.09 8.85
C THR A 6 -16.76 4.28 9.20
N PRO A 7 -15.95 3.21 9.30
CA PRO A 7 -14.53 3.34 9.64
C PRO A 7 -13.80 4.16 8.57
N PRO A 8 -12.76 4.94 8.95
CA PRO A 8 -12.03 5.77 8.01
C PRO A 8 -11.29 4.91 6.98
N LEU A 9 -11.31 5.32 5.72
CA LEU A 9 -10.59 4.64 4.64
C LEU A 9 -9.08 4.64 4.88
N THR A 10 -8.42 3.52 4.58
CA THR A 10 -6.95 3.44 4.62
C THR A 10 -6.32 4.41 3.59
N PRO A 11 -5.07 4.85 3.76
CA PRO A 11 -4.40 5.71 2.78
C PRO A 11 -4.40 5.12 1.37
N TYR A 12 -4.09 3.83 1.23
CA TYR A 12 -4.07 3.17 -0.09
C TYR A 12 -5.46 2.88 -0.64
N GLN A 13 -6.46 2.58 0.20
CA GLN A 13 -7.85 2.45 -0.27
C GLN A 13 -8.34 3.78 -0.88
N ARG A 14 -8.03 4.89 -0.20
CA ARG A 14 -8.34 6.24 -0.69
C ARG A 14 -7.61 6.56 -1.99
N ALA A 15 -6.33 6.21 -2.09
CA ALA A 15 -5.55 6.39 -3.31
C ALA A 15 -6.15 5.61 -4.48
N LEU A 16 -6.47 4.32 -4.29
CA LEU A 16 -7.10 3.46 -5.30
C LEU A 16 -8.43 4.04 -5.79
N LEU A 17 -9.29 4.49 -4.88
CA LEU A 17 -10.58 5.12 -5.26
C LEU A 17 -10.41 6.43 -6.03
N ARG A 18 -9.34 7.19 -5.75
CA ARG A 18 -9.02 8.45 -6.45
C ARG A 18 -8.43 8.24 -7.84
N LEU A 19 -7.80 7.09 -8.10
CA LEU A 19 -7.29 6.75 -9.42
C LEU A 19 -8.41 6.41 -10.42
N LEU A 20 -9.59 6.03 -9.91
CA LEU A 20 -10.74 5.75 -10.75
C LEU A 20 -11.39 7.06 -11.24
N PRO A 21 -11.91 7.10 -12.48
CA PRO A 21 -12.65 8.25 -12.99
C PRO A 21 -13.84 8.61 -12.09
N ASP A 22 -14.28 9.86 -12.20
CA ASP A 22 -15.57 10.27 -11.63
C ASP A 22 -16.72 9.88 -12.57
N GLY A 23 -17.91 9.62 -11.99
CA GLY A 23 -19.11 9.28 -12.75
C GLY A 23 -19.90 8.12 -12.14
N LEU A 24 -21.11 7.92 -12.67
CA LEU A 24 -22.11 6.96 -12.13
C LEU A 24 -21.65 5.50 -12.20
N ALA A 25 -20.72 5.16 -13.09
CA ALA A 25 -20.16 3.82 -13.20
C ALA A 25 -19.29 3.43 -11.98
N TRP A 26 -18.73 4.42 -11.27
CA TRP A 26 -17.77 4.20 -10.19
C TRP A 26 -18.39 4.63 -8.85
N ASN A 27 -19.19 3.75 -8.26
CA ASN A 27 -19.75 4.00 -6.93
C ASN A 27 -18.66 3.97 -5.85
N LYS A 28 -18.09 5.14 -5.52
CA LYS A 28 -17.04 5.33 -4.50
C LYS A 28 -17.61 5.47 -3.07
N ALA A 29 -18.90 5.21 -2.84
CA ALA A 29 -19.48 5.26 -1.50
C ALA A 29 -18.74 4.28 -0.55
N PRO A 30 -18.50 4.65 0.71
CA PRO A 30 -17.65 3.85 1.63
C PRO A 30 -18.09 2.40 1.84
N ASP A 31 -19.39 2.11 1.71
CA ASP A 31 -20.00 0.80 1.90
C ASP A 31 -20.20 0.00 0.60
N SER A 32 -19.85 0.60 -0.54
CA SER A 32 -20.00 -0.01 -1.86
C SER A 32 -19.10 -1.24 -2.02
N VAL A 33 -19.48 -2.14 -2.93
CA VAL A 33 -18.65 -3.30 -3.30
C VAL A 33 -17.29 -2.85 -3.83
N LEU A 34 -17.26 -1.76 -4.59
CA LEU A 34 -16.03 -1.17 -5.11
C LEU A 34 -15.10 -0.67 -3.99
N ALA A 35 -15.65 0.06 -3.00
CA ALA A 35 -14.86 0.53 -1.86
C ALA A 35 -14.31 -0.64 -1.02
N LYS A 36 -15.09 -1.72 -0.85
CA LYS A 36 -14.65 -2.95 -0.18
C LYS A 36 -13.57 -3.71 -0.96
N LEU A 37 -13.69 -3.76 -2.29
CA LEU A 37 -12.64 -4.30 -3.15
C LEU A 37 -11.34 -3.50 -3.00
N CYS A 38 -11.42 -2.16 -3.07
CA CYS A 38 -10.27 -1.30 -2.85
C CYS A 38 -9.68 -1.46 -1.45
N LEU A 39 -10.48 -1.75 -0.42
CA LEU A 39 -9.99 -2.07 0.92
C LEU A 39 -9.15 -3.34 0.92
N GLY A 40 -9.63 -4.42 0.27
CA GLY A 40 -8.87 -5.67 0.16
C GLY A 40 -7.53 -5.46 -0.55
N LEU A 41 -7.54 -4.75 -1.69
CA LEU A 41 -6.32 -4.42 -2.44
C LEU A 41 -5.37 -3.49 -1.65
N SER A 42 -5.90 -2.64 -0.77
CA SER A 42 -5.09 -1.67 -0.03
C SER A 42 -4.00 -2.30 0.82
N GLN A 43 -4.23 -3.51 1.35
CA GLN A 43 -3.27 -4.22 2.19
C GLN A 43 -2.05 -4.70 1.40
N SER A 44 -2.26 -5.30 0.23
CA SER A 44 -1.16 -5.71 -0.65
C SER A 44 -0.39 -4.50 -1.17
N THR A 45 -1.09 -3.43 -1.55
CA THR A 45 -0.44 -2.19 -2.01
C THR A 45 0.42 -1.56 -0.93
N ALA A 46 -0.05 -1.52 0.32
CA ALA A 46 0.72 -1.02 1.45
C ALA A 46 2.01 -1.84 1.68
N ARG A 47 1.92 -3.16 1.57
CA ARG A 47 3.07 -4.05 1.71
C ARG A 47 4.10 -3.83 0.60
N VAL A 48 3.64 -3.68 -0.64
CA VAL A 48 4.52 -3.43 -1.80
C VAL A 48 5.20 -2.08 -1.67
N ASP A 49 4.47 -1.02 -1.32
CA ASP A 49 5.05 0.31 -1.12
C ASP A 49 6.10 0.30 0.01
N TRP A 50 5.78 -0.30 1.15
CA TRP A 50 6.75 -0.45 2.25
C TRP A 50 8.00 -1.21 1.80
N THR A 51 7.84 -2.31 1.08
CA THR A 51 8.97 -3.11 0.57
C THR A 51 9.82 -2.30 -0.40
N GLY A 52 9.20 -1.55 -1.31
CA GLY A 52 9.90 -0.65 -2.23
C GLY A 52 10.72 0.41 -1.49
N GLN A 53 10.13 1.03 -0.47
CA GLN A 53 10.85 2.00 0.38
C GLN A 53 12.00 1.36 1.14
N GLN A 54 11.84 0.13 1.64
CA GLN A 54 12.96 -0.58 2.26
C GLN A 54 14.09 -0.82 1.26
N LEU A 55 13.81 -1.34 0.07
CA LEU A 55 14.83 -1.56 -0.95
C LEU A 55 15.59 -0.28 -1.32
N LEU A 56 14.91 0.87 -1.35
CA LEU A 56 15.55 2.16 -1.57
C LEU A 56 16.50 2.56 -0.43
N ASN A 57 16.17 2.23 0.82
CA ASN A 57 17.06 2.47 1.97
C ASN A 57 18.26 1.51 1.95
N GLU A 58 18.05 0.28 1.50
CA GLU A 58 19.11 -0.75 1.44
C GLU A 58 20.11 -0.56 0.29
N ARG A 59 19.94 0.50 -0.51
CA ARG A 59 20.90 0.90 -1.55
C ARG A 59 22.30 1.18 -1.00
N PHE A 60 22.40 1.49 0.29
CA PHE A 60 23.67 1.74 0.98
C PHE A 60 23.98 0.53 1.88
N PRO A 61 25.17 -0.08 1.76
CA PRO A 61 25.51 -1.30 2.50
C PRO A 61 25.36 -1.17 4.02
N ASP A 62 25.71 -0.01 4.58
CA ASP A 62 25.62 0.28 6.02
C ASP A 62 24.18 0.40 6.53
N GLN A 63 23.21 0.60 5.64
CA GLN A 63 21.78 0.68 5.95
C GLN A 63 21.04 -0.61 5.57
N SER A 64 21.72 -1.55 4.93
CA SER A 64 21.14 -2.78 4.41
C SER A 64 20.76 -3.76 5.54
N ARG A 65 19.60 -4.41 5.39
CA ARG A 65 19.15 -5.49 6.29
C ARG A 65 18.76 -6.72 5.51
N LEU A 66 17.85 -6.60 4.54
CA LEU A 66 17.40 -7.72 3.72
C LEU A 66 18.47 -8.13 2.71
N LEU A 67 19.15 -7.16 2.09
CA LEU A 67 20.20 -7.33 1.09
C LEU A 67 21.61 -7.40 1.69
N LEU A 68 21.75 -7.55 3.02
CA LEU A 68 23.06 -7.54 3.67
C LEU A 68 23.97 -8.65 3.12
N ALA A 69 23.44 -9.87 3.02
CA ALA A 69 24.18 -11.00 2.48
C ALA A 69 24.60 -10.79 1.01
N ASP A 70 23.78 -10.12 0.20
CA ASP A 70 24.14 -9.78 -1.18
C ASP A 70 25.27 -8.75 -1.24
N TRP A 71 25.25 -7.77 -0.32
CA TRP A 71 26.32 -6.78 -0.19
C TRP A 71 27.63 -7.39 0.31
N GLU A 72 27.59 -8.26 1.32
CA GLU A 72 28.77 -8.98 1.82
C GLU A 72 29.42 -9.77 0.69
N ARG A 73 28.62 -10.55 -0.05
CA ARG A 73 29.09 -11.29 -1.23
C ARG A 73 29.68 -10.38 -2.30
N PHE A 74 29.06 -9.23 -2.57
CA PHE A 74 29.56 -8.27 -3.57
C PHE A 74 30.91 -7.66 -3.17
N LEU A 75 31.10 -7.36 -1.88
CA LEU A 75 32.32 -6.78 -1.33
C LEU A 75 33.41 -7.81 -1.04
N GLY A 76 33.10 -9.11 -1.15
CA GLY A 76 34.02 -10.20 -0.83
C GLY A 76 34.24 -10.38 0.68
N LEU A 77 33.23 -10.02 1.48
CA LEU A 77 33.18 -10.19 2.93
C LEU A 77 32.43 -11.47 3.31
#